data_AF-A0A7Z9QK66-F1
#
_entry.id   AF-A0A7Z9QK66-F1
#
_cell.length_a   1.000
_cell.length_b   1.000
_cell.length_c   1.000
_cell.angle_alpha   90.00
_cell.angle_beta   90.00
_cell.angle_gamma   90.00
#
_symmetry.space_group_name_H-M   'P 1'
#
loop_
_entity.id
_entity.type
_entity.pdbx_description
1 polymer ?
#
loop_
_entity_poly.entity_id
_entity_poly.type
_entity_poly.pdbx_seq_one_letter_code
_entity_poly.pdbx_strand_id
1 'polypeptide(L)'
;MSNKELLEVLKHGIPYEGPTIVVDSREQKPYGFNGEIPTVTACLKAGDYSVLGFEEQIMVERKSLPDLVRCVGSDRRRFMQQMKRLLLIGKAGGEIMLMVESSWEEISMGQWRATRIKPSQVFL
;
A
#
# COMPACT_ATOMS: atom_id res chain seq x y z
N MET A 1 19.09 -15.94 7.30
CA MET A 1 18.42 -17.23 7.02
C MET A 1 18.71 -17.61 5.59
N SER A 2 19.23 -18.81 5.38
CA SER A 2 19.48 -19.38 4.05
C SER A 2 18.15 -19.76 3.38
N ASN A 3 18.11 -19.83 2.05
CA ASN A 3 16.96 -20.34 1.29
C ASN A 3 16.48 -21.72 1.77
N LYS A 4 17.34 -22.52 2.41
CA LYS A 4 16.95 -23.81 3.02
C LYS A 4 15.99 -23.66 4.19
N GLU A 5 16.11 -22.60 4.98
CA GLU A 5 15.26 -22.37 6.16
C GLU A 5 13.86 -21.87 5.74
N LEU A 6 13.76 -21.13 4.63
CA LEU A 6 12.48 -20.76 4.01
C LEU A 6 11.70 -21.97 3.48
N LEU A 7 12.40 -22.94 2.89
CA LEU A 7 11.80 -24.16 2.37
C LEU A 7 11.28 -25.10 3.48
N GLU A 8 11.85 -25.03 4.68
CA GLU A 8 11.47 -25.91 5.79
C GLU A 8 10.19 -25.46 6.52
N VAL A 9 9.79 -24.19 6.35
CA VAL A 9 8.55 -23.62 6.90
C VAL A 9 7.33 -23.98 6.03
N LEU A 10 7.52 -24.38 4.77
CA LEU A 10 6.48 -24.84 3.84
C LEU A 10 5.89 -26.24 4.17
N LYS A 11 6.06 -26.72 5.41
CA LYS A 11 5.68 -28.07 5.92
C LYS A 11 4.18 -28.42 5.89
N HIS A 12 3.33 -27.68 5.17
CA HIS A 12 1.92 -28.04 4.93
C HIS A 12 1.61 -28.41 3.47
N GLY A 13 2.64 -28.74 2.69
CA GLY A 13 2.51 -29.70 1.58
C GLY A 13 2.08 -29.13 0.22
N ILE A 14 2.03 -27.81 0.07
CA ILE A 14 1.96 -27.17 -1.24
C ILE A 14 3.04 -26.09 -1.30
N PRO A 15 4.03 -26.17 -2.21
CA PRO A 15 4.99 -25.08 -2.39
C PRO A 15 4.24 -23.82 -2.83
N TYR A 16 4.48 -22.71 -2.13
CA TYR A 16 3.92 -21.42 -2.53
C TYR A 16 4.64 -20.96 -3.80
N GLU A 17 3.96 -21.02 -4.94
CA GLU A 17 4.46 -20.54 -6.23
C GLU A 17 4.07 -19.08 -6.53
N GLY A 18 3.44 -18.41 -5.56
CA GLY A 18 2.97 -17.04 -5.71
C GLY A 18 4.04 -15.98 -5.43
N PRO A 19 3.68 -14.69 -5.56
CA PRO A 19 4.58 -13.57 -5.24
C PRO A 19 4.80 -13.41 -3.74
N THR A 20 6.03 -13.08 -3.32
CA THR A 20 6.28 -12.62 -1.94
C THR A 20 6.05 -11.12 -1.84
N ILE A 21 5.29 -10.69 -0.83
CA ILE A 21 5.02 -9.26 -0.60
C ILE A 21 6.16 -8.65 0.21
N VAL A 22 6.69 -7.54 -0.27
CA VAL A 22 7.61 -6.69 0.49
C VAL A 22 6.79 -5.63 1.21
N VAL A 23 6.92 -5.56 2.53
CA VAL A 23 6.29 -4.57 3.40
C VAL A 23 7.34 -3.50 3.73
N ASP A 24 7.01 -2.23 3.52
CA ASP A 24 7.90 -1.14 3.88
C ASP A 24 8.14 -1.11 5.40
N SER A 25 9.40 -0.98 5.82
CA SER A 25 9.79 -1.00 7.23
C SER A 25 9.23 0.16 8.06
N ARG A 26 8.69 1.20 7.43
CA ARG A 26 8.05 2.35 8.12
C ARG A 26 6.55 2.14 8.32
N GLU A 27 5.93 1.16 7.65
CA GLU A 27 4.50 0.85 7.78
C GLU A 27 4.19 0.34 9.20
N GLN A 28 3.35 1.08 9.92
CA GLN A 28 3.10 0.84 11.34
C GLN A 28 2.03 -0.23 11.59
N LYS A 29 1.12 -0.43 10.63
CA LYS A 29 0.00 -1.37 10.76
C LYS A 29 -0.10 -2.23 9.50
N PRO A 30 0.92 -3.05 9.22
CA PRO A 30 0.96 -3.83 8.00
C PRO A 30 -0.17 -4.87 7.98
N TYR A 31 -0.70 -5.14 6.78
CA TYR A 31 -1.61 -6.25 6.59
C TYR A 31 -0.92 -7.58 6.92
N GLY A 32 -1.60 -8.43 7.68
CA GLY A 32 -1.07 -9.76 8.04
C GLY A 32 -1.22 -10.81 6.92
N PHE A 33 -1.94 -10.49 5.83
CA PHE A 33 -2.28 -11.39 4.72
C PHE A 33 -2.73 -12.80 5.15
N ASN A 34 -3.29 -12.91 6.36
CA ASN A 34 -3.71 -14.16 7.01
C ASN A 34 -2.66 -15.29 7.02
N GLY A 35 -1.37 -14.97 6.80
CA GLY A 35 -0.30 -15.96 6.64
C GLY A 35 -0.35 -16.77 5.33
N GLU A 36 -1.29 -16.49 4.43
CA GLU A 36 -1.45 -17.20 3.15
C GLU A 36 -0.42 -16.76 2.10
N ILE A 37 0.04 -15.51 2.23
CA ILE A 37 1.03 -14.90 1.34
C ILE A 37 2.31 -14.63 2.15
N PRO A 38 3.47 -15.13 1.72
CA PRO A 38 4.75 -14.80 2.34
C PRO A 38 5.01 -13.30 2.31
N THR A 39 5.53 -12.78 3.42
CA THR A 39 5.92 -11.39 3.54
C THR A 39 7.38 -11.25 3.98
N VAL A 40 8.03 -10.20 3.51
CA VAL A 40 9.34 -9.76 4.00
C VAL A 40 9.29 -8.27 4.28
N THR A 41 10.02 -7.82 5.30
CA THR A 41 10.11 -6.39 5.64
C THR A 41 11.39 -5.80 5.06
N ALA A 42 11.30 -4.71 4.31
CA ALA A 42 12.44 -4.00 3.75
C ALA A 42 12.18 -2.49 3.65
N CYS A 43 13.24 -1.68 3.46
CA CYS A 43 13.07 -0.25 3.21
C CYS A 43 12.79 -0.02 1.72
N LEU A 44 11.55 0.28 1.35
CA LEU A 44 11.16 0.55 -0.04
C LEU A 44 11.53 1.98 -0.45
N LYS A 45 11.88 2.14 -1.72
CA LYS A 45 12.15 3.47 -2.31
C LYS A 45 10.88 4.34 -2.31
N ALA A 46 9.71 3.74 -2.50
CA ALA A 46 8.39 4.36 -2.33
C ALA A 46 7.30 3.28 -2.18
N GLY A 47 6.13 3.70 -1.69
CA GLY A 47 5.01 2.81 -1.38
C GLY A 47 5.15 2.15 0.00
N ASP A 48 4.04 1.59 0.47
CA ASP A 48 3.95 0.82 1.70
C ASP A 48 4.11 -0.69 1.44
N TYR A 49 3.79 -1.14 0.22
CA TYR A 49 3.99 -2.52 -0.21
C TYR A 49 4.51 -2.62 -1.65
N SER A 50 5.15 -3.74 -1.94
CA SER A 50 5.58 -4.16 -3.28
C SER A 50 5.60 -5.69 -3.39
N VAL A 51 5.97 -6.21 -4.56
CA VAL A 51 6.38 -7.59 -4.79
C VAL A 51 7.92 -7.70 -4.79
N LEU A 52 8.43 -8.76 -4.18
CA LEU A 52 9.87 -9.05 -4.09
C LEU A 52 10.47 -9.23 -5.49
N GLY A 53 11.55 -8.50 -5.79
CA GLY A 53 12.21 -8.47 -7.11
C GLY A 53 11.56 -7.52 -8.14
N PHE A 54 10.49 -6.83 -7.76
CA PHE A 54 9.75 -5.87 -8.58
C PHE A 54 9.49 -4.55 -7.83
N GLU A 55 10.36 -4.18 -6.89
CA GLU A 55 10.22 -3.04 -5.98
C GLU A 55 10.12 -1.67 -6.65
N GLU A 56 10.59 -1.56 -7.90
CA GLU A 56 10.52 -0.33 -8.68
C GLU A 56 9.43 -0.39 -9.77
N GLN A 57 8.77 -1.54 -9.92
CA GLN A 57 7.77 -1.82 -10.93
C GLN A 57 6.38 -1.98 -10.33
N ILE A 58 6.25 -2.35 -9.06
CA ILE A 58 4.97 -2.48 -8.38
C ILE A 58 5.04 -1.66 -7.10
N MET A 59 4.27 -0.59 -7.02
CA MET A 59 4.23 0.27 -5.84
C MET A 59 2.80 0.40 -5.35
N VAL A 60 2.53 -0.12 -4.16
CA VAL A 60 1.24 0.02 -3.49
C VAL A 60 1.37 1.02 -2.37
N GLU A 61 0.64 2.11 -2.46
CA GLU A 61 0.48 3.10 -1.40
C GLU A 61 -0.83 2.85 -0.67
N ARG A 62 -0.76 2.63 0.64
CA ARG A 62 -1.92 2.43 1.49
C ARG A 62 -2.42 3.77 2.01
N LYS A 63 -3.74 3.94 2.06
CA LYS A 63 -4.35 5.16 2.59
C LYS A 63 -5.63 4.85 3.35
N SER A 64 -5.65 5.28 4.61
CA SER A 64 -6.89 5.27 5.40
C SER A 64 -7.87 6.33 4.88
N LEU A 65 -9.18 6.13 5.09
CA LEU A 65 -10.18 7.15 4.74
C LEU A 65 -9.90 8.52 5.39
N PRO A 66 -9.56 8.62 6.70
CA PRO A 66 -9.22 9.91 7.31
C PRO A 66 -8.03 10.59 6.64
N ASP A 67 -6.99 9.84 6.28
CA ASP A 67 -5.82 10.41 5.60
C ASP A 67 -6.16 10.83 4.17
N LEU A 68 -6.99 10.06 3.44
CA LEU A 68 -7.47 10.43 2.11
C LEU A 68 -8.26 11.75 2.15
N VAL A 69 -9.18 11.90 3.11
CA VAL A 69 -9.92 13.16 3.32
C VAL A 69 -8.97 14.32 3.58
N ARG A 70 -7.92 14.12 4.39
CA ARG A 70 -6.89 15.15 4.61
C ARG A 70 -6.10 15.47 3.35
N CYS A 71 -5.86 14.50 2.48
CA CYS A 71 -5.18 14.67 1.19
C CYS A 71 -5.96 15.56 0.21
N VAL A 72 -7.28 15.58 0.28
CA VAL A 72 -8.11 16.49 -0.54
C VAL A 72 -8.34 17.85 0.16
N GLY A 73 -8.01 17.94 1.45
CA GLY A 73 -8.06 19.15 2.27
C GLY A 73 -6.69 19.74 2.62
N SER A 74 -6.36 19.76 3.91
CA SER A 74 -5.21 20.47 4.47
C SER A 74 -3.85 19.93 4.02
N ASP A 75 -3.76 18.63 3.74
CA ASP A 75 -2.49 17.93 3.53
C ASP A 75 -2.23 17.67 2.03
N ARG A 76 -3.02 18.29 1.15
CA ARG A 76 -2.95 18.13 -0.30
C ARG A 76 -1.55 18.33 -0.86
N ARG A 77 -0.81 19.33 -0.39
CA ARG A 77 0.56 19.58 -0.85
C ARG A 77 1.49 18.41 -0.53
N ARG A 78 1.40 17.87 0.70
CA ARG A 78 2.20 16.71 1.14
C ARG A 78 1.82 15.46 0.35
N PHE A 79 0.53 15.24 0.11
CA PHE A 79 0.05 14.13 -0.70
C PHE A 79 0.59 14.19 -2.14
N MET A 80 0.50 15.35 -2.78
CA MET A 80 1.02 15.52 -4.14
C MET A 80 2.54 15.28 -4.25
N GLN A 81 3.30 15.56 -3.19
CA GLN A 81 4.74 15.24 -3.16
C GLN A 81 4.98 13.71 -3.08
N GLN A 82 4.17 13.00 -2.31
CA GLN A 82 4.23 11.53 -2.23
C GLN A 82 3.88 10.90 -3.59
N MET A 83 2.79 11.35 -4.22
CA MET A 83 2.40 10.89 -5.56
C MET A 83 3.47 11.20 -6.61
N LYS A 84 4.10 12.38 -6.56
CA LYS A 84 5.22 12.70 -7.46
C LYS A 84 6.40 11.74 -7.29
N ARG A 85 6.71 11.33 -6.05
CA ARG A 85 7.79 10.36 -5.79
C ARG A 85 7.46 8.99 -6.37
N LEU A 86 6.23 8.50 -6.14
CA LEU A 86 5.74 7.25 -6.74
C LEU A 86 5.82 7.30 -8.27
N LEU A 87 5.28 8.35 -8.88
CA LEU A 87 5.30 8.54 -10.34
C LEU A 87 6.71 8.71 -10.90
N LEU A 88 7.65 9.29 -10.15
CA LEU A 88 9.04 9.44 -10.61
C LEU A 88 9.77 8.09 -10.63
N ILE A 89 9.52 7.24 -9.64
CA ILE A 89 10.13 5.91 -9.55
C ILE A 89 9.48 4.96 -10.57
N GLY A 90 8.15 4.94 -10.64
CA GLY A 90 7.41 4.12 -11.61
C GLY A 90 7.48 4.61 -13.06
N LYS A 91 8.11 5.76 -13.33
CA LYS A 91 8.20 6.36 -14.68
C LYS A 91 8.91 5.47 -15.71
N ALA A 92 9.59 4.41 -15.28
CA ALA A 92 10.17 3.37 -16.12
C ALA A 92 9.17 2.26 -16.53
N GLY A 93 7.86 2.50 -16.42
CA GLY A 93 6.82 1.54 -16.80
C GLY A 93 6.32 0.67 -15.63
N GLY A 94 6.44 1.16 -14.40
CA GLY A 94 5.91 0.50 -13.21
C GLY A 94 4.44 0.82 -12.97
N GLU A 95 3.74 -0.14 -12.39
CA GLU A 95 2.36 -0.04 -11.91
C GLU A 95 2.31 0.59 -10.52
N ILE A 96 1.46 1.60 -10.36
CA ILE A 96 1.26 2.31 -9.11
C ILE A 96 -0.21 2.16 -8.70
N MET A 97 -0.43 1.64 -7.50
CA MET A 97 -1.76 1.44 -6.94
C MET A 97 -1.91 2.25 -5.65
N LEU A 98 -3.00 3.02 -5.56
CA LEU A 98 -3.44 3.62 -4.31
C LEU A 98 -4.53 2.74 -3.71
N MET A 99 -4.22 2.05 -2.60
CA MET A 99 -5.16 1.22 -1.87
C MET A 99 -5.86 2.05 -0.80
N VAL A 100 -7.15 2.33 -1.00
CA VAL A 100 -7.98 3.06 -0.03
C VAL A 100 -8.74 2.07 0.85
N GLU A 101 -8.55 2.20 2.16
CA GLU A 101 -9.19 1.34 3.16
C GLU A 101 -10.53 1.92 3.58
N SER A 102 -11.52 1.79 2.71
CA SER A 102 -12.87 2.28 2.98
C SER A 102 -13.88 1.52 2.12
N SER A 103 -15.07 1.34 2.65
CA SER A 103 -16.23 1.03 1.83
C SER A 103 -16.67 2.26 1.03
N TRP A 104 -17.35 2.02 -0.10
CA TRP A 104 -18.05 3.07 -0.84
C TRP A 104 -19.11 3.78 0.02
N GLU A 105 -19.76 3.04 0.90
CA GLU A 105 -20.80 3.57 1.80
C GLU A 105 -20.21 4.62 2.75
N GLU A 106 -19.10 4.33 3.43
CA GLU A 106 -18.40 5.29 4.31
C GLU A 106 -17.98 6.56 3.56
N ILE A 107 -17.47 6.43 2.33
CA ILE A 107 -17.10 7.60 1.50
C ILE A 107 -18.35 8.43 1.17
N SER A 108 -19.44 7.76 0.76
CA SER A 108 -20.69 8.42 0.35
C SER A 108 -21.38 9.16 1.49
N MET A 109 -21.32 8.63 2.71
CA MET A 109 -21.98 9.23 3.88
C MET A 109 -21.37 10.58 4.28
N GLY A 110 -20.10 10.84 3.93
CA GLY A 110 -19.52 12.16 4.16
C GLY A 110 -19.18 12.49 5.62
N GLN A 111 -19.26 11.51 6.52
CA GLN A 111 -19.20 11.74 7.98
C GLN A 111 -17.78 11.82 8.53
N TRP A 112 -16.92 12.65 7.92
CA TRP A 112 -15.60 12.95 8.47
C TRP A 112 -15.62 14.23 9.33
N ARG A 113 -14.72 14.28 10.31
CA ARG A 113 -14.57 15.42 11.23
C ARG A 113 -14.28 16.75 10.53
N ALA A 114 -13.81 16.73 9.28
CA ALA A 114 -13.53 17.91 8.47
C ALA A 114 -14.79 18.41 7.72
N THR A 115 -15.63 19.18 8.38
CA THR A 115 -17.00 19.57 7.97
C THR A 115 -17.16 20.31 6.63
N ARG A 116 -16.08 20.67 5.91
CA ARG A 116 -16.15 21.41 4.63
C ARG A 116 -15.82 20.61 3.38
N ILE A 117 -15.34 19.37 3.51
CA ILE A 117 -15.04 18.52 2.34
C ILE A 117 -16.32 17.77 1.98
N LYS A 118 -16.72 17.83 0.71
CA LYS A 118 -17.87 17.09 0.18
C LYS A 118 -17.43 15.73 -0.38
N PRO A 119 -18.26 14.68 -0.33
CA PRO A 119 -17.94 13.37 -0.93
C PRO A 119 -17.47 13.42 -2.39
N SER A 120 -18.06 14.31 -3.18
CA SER A 120 -17.65 14.53 -4.58
C SER A 120 -16.19 14.97 -4.76
N GLN A 121 -15.52 15.42 -3.71
CA GLN A 121 -14.11 15.82 -3.74
C GLN A 121 -13.17 14.69 -3.35
N VAL A 122 -13.71 13.58 -2.83
CA VAL A 122 -12.97 12.38 -2.40
C VAL A 122 -13.09 11.26 -3.43
N PHE A 123 -14.20 11.22 -4.19
CA PHE A 123 -14.33 10.31 -5.32
C PHE A 123 -13.17 10.54 -6.32
N LEU A 124 -12.40 9.48 -6.57
CA LEU A 124 -11.24 9.44 -7.46
C LEU A 124 -11.65 9.24 -8.91
#